data_AF-A0A5E4CGX0-F1
#
_entry.id   AF-A0A5E4CGX0-F1
#
_cell.length_a   1.000
_cell.length_b   1.000
_cell.length_c   1.000
_cell.angle_alpha   90.00
_cell.angle_beta   90.00
_cell.angle_gamma   90.00
#
_symmetry.space_group_name_H-M   'P 1'
#
loop_
_entity.id
_entity.type
_entity.pdbx_description
1 polymer ?
#
loop_
_entity_poly.entity_id
_entity_poly.type
_entity_poly.pdbx_seq_one_letter_code
_entity_poly.pdbx_strand_id
1 'polypeptide(L)' 'MRYEGVVDIFQTVKMLRTQRPAMVQTEDEYQFCYQAALEYLGSFDHYAT' A
#
# COMPACT_ATOMS: atom_id res chain seq x y z
N MET A 1 8.48 0.85 2.23
CA MET A 1 8.81 0.10 3.47
C MET A 1 10.26 -0.39 3.48
N ARG A 2 10.64 -1.37 2.65
CA ARG A 2 11.95 -2.06 2.77
C ARG A 2 13.19 -1.19 2.52
N TYR A 3 13.15 -0.30 1.54
CA TYR A 3 14.32 0.53 1.17
C TYR A 3 14.19 1.97 1.68
N GLU A 4 13.02 2.59 1.51
CA GLU A 4 12.79 4.00 1.89
C GLU A 4 12.11 4.18 3.26
N GLY A 5 11.72 3.10 3.95
CA GLY A 5 11.07 3.19 5.27
C GLY A 5 9.66 3.77 5.30
N VAL A 6 9.15 4.32 4.20
CA VAL A 6 7.83 5.01 4.13
C VAL A 6 6.82 4.27 3.25
N VAL A 7 5.53 4.62 3.40
CA VAL A 7 4.41 4.17 2.55
C VAL A 7 3.43 5.31 2.31
N ASP A 8 3.10 5.54 1.04
CA ASP A 8 2.06 6.48 0.61
C ASP A 8 1.15 5.80 -0.42
N ILE A 9 0.16 5.03 0.07
CA ILE A 9 -0.79 4.29 -0.79
C ILE A 9 -1.68 5.26 -1.57
N PHE A 10 -2.03 6.41 -1.00
CA PHE A 10 -2.87 7.40 -1.66
C PHE A 10 -2.21 7.96 -2.92
N GLN A 11 -0.97 8.47 -2.81
CA GLN A 11 -0.25 8.99 -3.98
C GLN A 11 0.06 7.88 -4.98
N THR A 12 0.37 6.67 -4.51
CA THR A 12 0.61 5.51 -5.37
C THR A 12 -0.63 5.19 -6.22
N VAL A 13 -1.82 5.04 -5.63
CA VAL A 13 -3.05 4.76 -6.37
C VAL A 13 -3.44 5.94 -7.27
N LYS A 14 -3.28 7.18 -6.81
CA LYS A 14 -3.49 8.38 -7.64
C LYS A 14 -2.62 8.35 -8.89
N MET A 15 -1.34 8.01 -8.76
CA MET A 15 -0.40 7.87 -9.87
C MET A 15 -0.79 6.72 -10.81
N LEU A 16 -1.20 5.56 -10.28
CA LEU A 16 -1.66 4.45 -11.13
C LEU A 16 -2.88 4.86 -11.97
N ARG A 17 -3.79 5.64 -11.38
CA ARG A 17 -4.97 6.16 -12.07
C ARG A 17 -4.67 7.16 -13.20
N THR A 18 -3.48 7.79 -13.23
CA THR A 18 -3.06 8.60 -14.38
C THR A 18 -2.57 7.74 -15.55
N GLN A 19 -2.22 6.47 -15.32
CA GLN A 19 -1.73 5.55 -16.35
C GLN A 19 -2.83 4.63 -16.87
N ARG A 20 -3.75 4.21 -16.00
CA ARG A 20 -4.94 3.45 -16.35
C ARG A 20 -6.11 3.89 -15.46
N PRO A 21 -7.24 4.36 -16.03
CA PRO A 21 -8.39 4.78 -15.23
C PRO A 21 -8.91 3.66 -14.32
N ALA A 22 -9.41 4.06 -13.15
CA ALA A 22 -10.05 3.17 -12.18
C ALA A 22 -9.15 1.99 -11.74
N MET A 23 -7.83 2.20 -11.59
CA MET A 23 -6.99 1.28 -10.84
C MET A 23 -7.37 1.34 -9.35
N VAL A 24 -7.58 0.17 -8.72
CA VAL A 24 -8.09 -0.02 -7.35
C VAL A 24 -9.49 0.62 -7.22
N GLN A 25 -10.51 -0.12 -7.60
CA GLN A 25 -11.87 0.39 -7.89
C GLN A 25 -12.74 0.48 -6.65
N THR A 26 -12.61 -0.47 -5.75
CA THR A 26 -13.47 -0.58 -4.57
C THR A 26 -12.73 -0.15 -3.32
N GLU A 27 -13.50 0.20 -2.29
CA GLU A 27 -12.96 0.49 -0.96
C GLU A 27 -12.24 -0.74 -0.39
N ASP A 28 -12.81 -1.93 -0.56
CA ASP A 28 -12.21 -3.19 -0.10
C ASP A 28 -10.83 -3.45 -0.73
N GLU A 29 -10.65 -3.20 -2.03
CA GLU A 29 -9.34 -3.32 -2.69
C GLU A 29 -8.34 -2.29 -2.15
N TYR A 30 -8.80 -1.06 -1.88
CA TYR A 30 -7.97 -0.01 -1.30
C TYR A 30 -7.55 -0.35 0.14
N GLN A 31 -8.49 -0.86 0.96
CA GLN A 31 -8.22 -1.36 2.29
C GLN A 31 -7.25 -2.54 2.27
N PHE A 32 -7.41 -3.46 1.31
CA PHE A 32 -6.49 -4.58 1.12
C PHE A 32 -5.06 -4.11 0.88
N CYS A 33 -4.83 -3.05 0.10
CA CYS A 33 -3.49 -2.49 -0.08
C CYS A 33 -2.83 -2.09 1.26
N TYR A 34 -3.57 -1.50 2.18
CA TYR A 34 -3.05 -1.16 3.52
C TYR A 34 -2.80 -2.40 4.37
N GLN A 35 -3.72 -3.36 4.36
CA GLN A 35 -3.58 -4.62 5.12
C GLN A 35 -2.35 -5.41 4.68
N ALA A 36 -2.20 -5.61 3.37
CA ALA A 36 -1.05 -6.34 2.81
C ALA A 36 0.28 -5.62 3.09
N ALA A 37 0.29 -4.28 3.02
CA ALA A 37 1.49 -3.51 3.37
C ALA A 37 1.84 -3.66 4.86
N LEU A 38 0.85 -3.63 5.76
CA LEU A 38 1.05 -3.82 7.19
C LEU A 38 1.53 -5.24 7.53
N GLU A 39 0.92 -6.27 6.92
CA GLU A 39 1.36 -7.66 7.09
C GLU A 39 2.80 -7.84 6.62
N TYR A 40 3.15 -7.29 5.46
CA TYR A 40 4.52 -7.27 4.98
C TYR A 40 5.48 -6.58 5.96
N LEU A 41 5.08 -5.45 6.53
CA LEU A 41 5.90 -4.76 7.54
C LEU A 41 6.09 -5.59 8.81
N GLY A 42 5.04 -6.29 9.26
CA GLY A 42 5.10 -7.19 10.41
C GLY A 42 6.01 -8.40 10.19
N SER A 43 6.34 -8.75 8.95
CA SER A 43 7.33 -9.80 8.66
C SER A 43 8.78 -9.42 9.00
N PHE A 44 9.04 -8.16 9.40
CA PHE A 44 10.34 -7.69 9.83
C PHE A 44 10.38 -7.53 11.35
N ASP A 45 11.34 -8.20 12.02
CA ASP A 45 11.47 -8.26 13.49
C ASP A 45 11.49 -6.87 14.18
N HIS A 46 11.91 -5.82 13.48
CA HIS A 46 11.99 -4.46 14.01
C HIS A 46 10.65 -3.69 14.01
N TYR A 47 9.63 -4.20 13.32
CA TYR A 47 8.33 -3.54 13.19
C TYR A 47 7.15 -4.42 13.65
N ALA A 48 7.41 -5.69 14.00
CA ALA A 48 6.48 -6.54 14.73
C ALA A 48 6.44 -6.09 16.20
N THR A 49 5.53 -5.19 16.54
CA THR A 49 5.27 -4.76 17.93
C THR A 49 3.85 -5.13 18.34
#